data_AF-A0A524F6A6-F1
#
_entry.id   AF-A0A524F6A6-F1
#
_cell.length_a   1.000
_cell.length_b   1.000
_cell.length_c   1.000
_cell.angle_alpha   90.00
_cell.angle_beta   90.00
_cell.angle_gamma   90.00
#
_symmetry.space_group_name_H-M   'P 1'
#
loop_
_entity.id
_entity.type
_entity.pdbx_description
1 polymer ?
#
loop_
_entity_poly.entity_id
_entity_poly.type
_entity_poly.pdbx_seq_one_letter_code
_entity_poly.pdbx_strand_id
1 'polypeptide(L)' 'MPRSGKKVIHFYNSSGNLENTIKFLEKIQEKVNYINLNATVSGKSIKITIYGSRDLQYLACERLRNLAEIYLC' A
#
# COMPACT_ATOMS: atom_id res chain seq x y z
N MET A 1 -9.89 -9.11 -23.55
CA MET A 1 -9.93 -7.94 -22.65
C MET A 1 -8.90 -8.17 -21.56
N PRO A 2 -7.88 -7.31 -21.36
CA PRO A 2 -7.01 -7.47 -20.21
C PRO A 2 -7.91 -7.28 -18.98
N ARG A 3 -7.99 -8.31 -18.12
CA ARG A 3 -8.77 -8.25 -16.88
C ARG A 3 -8.06 -7.27 -15.95
N SER A 4 -8.35 -5.98 -16.07
CA SER A 4 -7.95 -4.98 -15.08
C SER A 4 -8.60 -5.38 -13.77
N GLY A 5 -7.80 -5.95 -12.88
CA GLY A 5 -8.26 -6.40 -11.58
C GLY A 5 -8.31 -5.23 -10.60
N LYS A 6 -8.98 -5.46 -9.48
CA LYS A 6 -8.87 -4.63 -8.29
C LYS A 6 -8.34 -5.52 -7.17
N LYS A 7 -7.27 -5.08 -6.51
CA LYS A 7 -6.76 -5.75 -5.31
C LYS A 7 -6.81 -4.81 -4.14
N VAL A 8 -7.28 -5.29 -3.00
CA VAL A 8 -7.36 -4.53 -1.76
C VAL A 8 -6.44 -5.21 -0.75
N ILE A 9 -5.60 -4.42 -0.09
CA ILE A 9 -4.76 -4.86 1.00
C ILE A 9 -4.98 -3.94 2.20
N HIS A 10 -4.96 -4.54 3.38
CA HIS A 10 -5.15 -3.86 4.66
C HIS A 10 -3.85 -3.95 5.44
N PHE A 11 -3.45 -2.82 6.00
CA PHE A 11 -2.32 -2.68 6.92
C PHE A 11 -2.81 -2.05 8.21
N TYR A 12 -2.11 -2.34 9.30
CA TYR A 12 -2.40 -1.79 10.60
C TYR A 12 -1.11 -1.21 11.18
N ASN A 13 -1.18 0.02 11.68
CA ASN A 13 -0.08 0.67 12.36
C ASN A 13 -0.05 0.24 13.83
N SER A 14 0.78 -0.76 14.13
CA SER A 14 0.92 -1.33 15.47
C SER A 14 1.59 -0.36 16.44
N SER A 15 2.54 0.45 15.97
CA SER A 15 3.23 1.45 16.80
C SER A 15 2.31 2.56 17.28
N GLY A 16 1.22 2.82 16.56
CA GLY A 16 0.30 3.93 16.84
C GLY A 16 0.88 5.32 16.55
N ASN A 17 2.11 5.40 16.01
CA ASN A 17 2.73 6.67 15.65
C ASN A 17 2.24 7.13 14.27
N LEU A 18 1.60 8.30 14.21
CA LEU A 18 1.13 8.90 12.95
C LEU A 18 2.27 9.14 11.97
N GLU A 19 3.45 9.52 12.44
CA GLU A 19 4.61 9.82 11.61
C GLU A 19 5.08 8.60 10.80
N ASN A 20 4.98 7.41 11.39
CA ASN A 20 5.26 6.15 10.70
C ASN A 20 4.29 5.90 9.54
N THR A 21 3.01 6.25 9.73
CA THR A 21 2.00 6.15 8.66
C THR A 21 2.30 7.14 7.54
N ILE A 22 2.70 8.35 7.86
CA ILE A 22 3.09 9.36 6.87
C ILE A 22 4.31 8.87 6.06
N LYS A 23 5.39 8.44 6.74
CA LYS A 23 6.58 7.89 6.09
C LYS A 23 6.27 6.68 5.22
N PHE A 24 5.39 5.79 5.69
CA PHE A 24 4.92 4.66 4.90
C PHE A 24 4.26 5.12 3.58
N LEU A 25 3.32 6.08 3.64
CA LEU A 25 2.64 6.60 2.45
C LEU A 25 3.58 7.33 1.49
N GLU A 26 4.51 8.14 2.00
CA GLU A 26 5.53 8.80 1.18
C GLU A 26 6.40 7.78 0.44
N LYS A 27 6.85 6.73 1.14
CA LYS A 27 7.65 5.67 0.52
C LYS A 27 6.86 4.81 -0.46
N ILE A 28 5.55 4.68 -0.30
CA ILE A 28 4.70 4.07 -1.31
C ILE A 28 4.71 4.90 -2.57
N GLN A 29 4.52 6.22 -2.46
CA GLN A 29 4.53 7.11 -3.62
C GLN A 29 5.88 7.10 -4.35
N GLU A 30 6.99 7.06 -3.61
CA GLU A 30 8.34 6.96 -4.19
C GLU A 30 8.58 5.62 -4.91
N LYS A 31 8.23 4.48 -4.28
CA LYS A 31 8.61 3.14 -4.77
C LYS A 31 7.57 2.47 -5.65
N VAL A 32 6.32 2.90 -5.60
CA VAL A 32 5.17 2.29 -6.29
C VAL A 32 4.47 3.36 -7.13
N ASN A 33 5.22 3.97 -8.05
CA ASN A 33 4.75 5.02 -8.97
C ASN A 33 4.30 4.49 -10.35
N TYR A 34 4.38 3.17 -10.56
CA TYR A 34 4.11 2.51 -11.84
C TYR A 34 2.70 1.89 -11.93
N ILE A 35 1.89 2.02 -10.88
CA ILE A 35 0.53 1.47 -10.82
C ILE A 35 -0.40 2.42 -10.06
N ASN A 36 -1.66 2.47 -10.50
CA ASN A 36 -2.67 3.27 -9.82
C ASN A 36 -3.04 2.64 -8.48
N LEU A 37 -2.93 3.44 -7.42
CA LEU A 37 -3.28 3.05 -6.06
C LEU A 37 -4.10 4.14 -5.37
N ASN A 38 -4.96 3.73 -4.46
CA ASN A 38 -5.71 4.60 -3.57
C ASN A 38 -5.49 4.12 -2.13
N ALA A 39 -5.00 5.00 -1.27
CA ALA A 39 -4.81 4.73 0.15
C ALA A 39 -5.86 5.51 0.97
N THR A 40 -6.53 4.81 1.89
CA THR A 40 -7.45 5.40 2.87
C THR A 40 -6.93 5.08 4.27
N VAL A 41 -6.74 6.10 5.09
CA VAL A 41 -6.30 5.97 6.48
C VAL A 41 -7.48 6.26 7.40
N SER A 42 -7.74 5.38 8.36
CA SER A 42 -8.77 5.54 9.39
C SER A 42 -8.16 5.14 10.74
N GLY A 43 -7.74 6.14 11.52
CA GLY A 43 -6.98 5.91 12.74
C GLY A 43 -5.69 5.13 12.47
N LYS A 44 -5.56 3.95 13.07
CA LYS A 44 -4.42 3.03 12.88
C LYS A 44 -4.57 2.10 11.68
N SER A 45 -5.74 2.07 11.04
CA SER A 45 -6.02 1.19 9.89
C SER A 45 -5.71 1.90 8.58
N ILE A 46 -5.00 1.22 7.69
CA ILE A 46 -4.63 1.72 6.37
C ILE A 46 -5.14 0.73 5.33
N LYS A 47 -6.00 1.19 4.44
CA LYS A 47 -6.55 0.40 3.33
C LYS A 47 -5.94 0.90 2.03
N ILE A 48 -5.28 0.01 1.28
CA ILE A 48 -4.72 0.33 -0.04
C ILE A 48 -5.45 -0.49 -1.10
N THR A 49 -5.96 0.20 -2.10
CA THR A 49 -6.60 -0.39 -3.27
C THR A 49 -5.71 -0.18 -4.49
N ILE A 50 -5.39 -1.25 -5.20
CA ILE A 50 -4.47 -1.26 -6.34
C ILE A 50 -5.28 -1.65 -7.59
N TYR A 51 -5.09 -0.89 -8.67
CA TYR A 51 -5.78 -1.07 -9.95
C TYR A 51 -4.76 -1.32 -11.07
N GLY A 52 -5.03 -2.28 -11.95
CA GLY A 52 -4.16 -2.53 -13.12
C GLY A 52 -4.10 -4.00 -13.53
N SER A 53 -3.01 -4.40 -14.20
CA SER A 53 -2.75 -5.80 -14.53
C SER A 53 -2.41 -6.63 -13.28
N ARG A 54 -2.69 -7.94 -13.33
CA ARG A 54 -2.51 -8.84 -12.19
C ARG A 54 -1.05 -8.95 -11.74
N ASP A 55 -0.11 -8.93 -12.69
CA ASP A 55 1.32 -9.05 -12.41
C ASP A 55 1.86 -7.81 -11.70
N LEU A 56 1.48 -6.61 -12.16
CA LEU A 56 1.86 -5.36 -11.51
C LEU A 56 1.20 -5.22 -10.13
N GLN A 57 -0.04 -5.70 -9.97
CA GLN A 57 -0.67 -5.77 -8.64
C GLN A 57 0.08 -6.69 -7.68
N TYR A 58 0.59 -7.83 -8.17
CA TYR A 58 1.36 -8.75 -7.35
C TYR A 58 2.68 -8.09 -6.89
N LEU A 59 3.43 -7.50 -7.84
CA LEU A 59 4.65 -6.77 -7.55
C LEU A 59 4.42 -5.62 -6.56
N ALA A 60 3.35 -4.83 -6.76
CA ALA A 60 2.98 -3.75 -5.86
C ALA A 60 2.65 -4.28 -4.46
N CYS A 61 1.89 -5.38 -4.34
CA CYS A 61 1.59 -5.99 -3.04
C CYS A 61 2.86 -6.41 -2.27
N GLU A 62 3.85 -7.01 -2.93
CA GLU A 62 5.10 -7.39 -2.26
C GLU A 62 5.87 -6.16 -1.76
N ARG A 63 5.97 -5.11 -2.60
CA ARG A 63 6.62 -3.85 -2.21
C ARG A 63 5.91 -3.18 -1.03
N LEU A 64 4.57 -3.17 -1.05
CA LEU A 64 3.76 -2.62 0.04
C LEU A 64 3.95 -3.38 1.35
N ARG A 65 4.04 -4.72 1.31
CA ARG A 65 4.31 -5.53 2.52
C ARG A 65 5.69 -5.23 3.10
N ASN A 66 6.72 -5.18 2.27
CA ASN A 66 8.08 -4.87 2.73
C ASN A 66 8.15 -3.47 3.36
N LEU A 67 7.45 -2.48 2.80
CA LEU A 67 7.35 -1.15 3.41
C LEU A 67 6.58 -1.18 4.72
N ALA A 68 5.50 -1.97 4.82
CA ALA A 68 4.71 -2.07 6.03
C ALA A 68 5.53 -2.69 7.18
N GLU A 69 6.36 -3.70 6.90
CA GLU A 69 7.25 -4.30 7.91
C GLU A 69 8.28 -3.30 8.45
N ILE A 70 8.76 -2.36 7.61
CA ILE A 70 9.75 -1.35 8.02
C ILE A 70 9.11 -0.23 8.86
N TYR A 71 7.90 0.20 8.50
CA TYR A 71 7.31 1.42 9.04
C TYR A 71 6.14 1.19 10.00
N LEU A 72 5.33 0.14 9.83
CA LEU A 72 4.07 -0.04 10.55
C LEU A 72 4.11 -1.11 11.65
N CYS A 73 5.14 -1.97 11.66
CA CYS A 73 5.43 -2.89 12.76
C CYS A 73 5.93 -2.16 14.00
#